data_AF-A0A5K7Z882-F1
#
_entry.id   AF-A0A5K7Z882-F1
#
_cell.length_a   1.000
_cell.length_b   1.000
_cell.length_c   1.000
_cell.angle_alpha   90.00
_cell.angle_beta   90.00
_cell.angle_gamma   90.00
#
_symmetry.space_group_name_H-M   'P 1'
#
loop_
_entity.id
_entity.type
_entity.pdbx_description
1 polymer ?
#
loop_
_entity_poly.entity_id
_entity_poly.type
_entity_poly.pdbx_seq_one_letter_code
_entity_poly.pdbx_strand_id
1 'polypeptide(L)'
;MKQFLKVFGLICALIFIGHGMARAHKVTIFAWVEGDRVFTESKFSGGKKVQGGTVTVLDSAGKQLLEGKTDDNGEFSFKTPDADGLTIILTAGMGHRNQWTLSAAELGATGGNSAAPAVEEQSGPVSPALVGGVSAAEVEAIVARQLEEKLRPLTHMVAESREKGPSVADIFGGIGYILGLVGLGAYVRYRRENRS
;
A
#
# COMPACT_ATOMS: atom_id res chain seq x y z
N MET A 1 37.97 -27.11 -20.94
CA MET A 1 37.89 -25.83 -20.18
C MET A 1 37.56 -24.61 -21.01
N LYS A 2 38.34 -24.23 -22.04
CA LYS A 2 38.10 -22.99 -22.83
C LYS A 2 36.73 -22.93 -23.54
N GLN A 3 36.22 -24.05 -24.03
CA GLN A 3 34.88 -24.14 -24.64
C GLN A 3 33.76 -23.98 -23.60
N PHE A 4 33.92 -24.58 -22.42
CA PHE A 4 32.93 -24.50 -21.33
C PHE A 4 32.81 -23.07 -20.77
N LEU A 5 33.94 -22.37 -20.63
CA LEU A 5 33.96 -20.97 -20.19
C LEU A 5 33.32 -20.01 -21.21
N LYS A 6 33.50 -20.27 -22.50
CA LYS A 6 32.84 -19.51 -23.59
C LYS A 6 31.33 -19.73 -23.62
N VAL A 7 30.88 -20.98 -23.47
CA VAL A 7 29.45 -21.33 -23.44
C VAL A 7 28.79 -20.76 -22.17
N PHE A 8 29.46 -20.85 -21.02
CA PHE A 8 28.97 -20.24 -19.78
C PHE A 8 28.87 -18.72 -19.88
N GLY A 9 29.90 -18.06 -20.42
CA GLY A 9 29.89 -16.60 -20.66
C GLY A 9 28.79 -16.17 -21.64
N LEU A 10 28.53 -16.96 -22.68
CA LEU A 10 27.45 -16.70 -23.65
C LEU A 10 26.06 -16.86 -22.99
N ILE A 11 25.87 -17.87 -22.15
CA ILE A 11 24.61 -18.08 -21.41
C ILE A 11 24.37 -16.93 -20.43
N CYS A 12 25.38 -16.50 -19.68
CA CYS A 12 25.27 -15.34 -18.79
C CYS A 12 24.94 -14.06 -19.57
N ALA A 13 25.62 -13.81 -20.70
CA ALA A 13 25.35 -12.65 -21.55
C ALA A 13 23.91 -12.66 -22.10
N LEU A 14 23.41 -13.82 -22.54
CA LEU A 14 22.04 -13.98 -23.03
C LEU A 14 20.99 -13.76 -21.92
N ILE A 15 21.27 -14.16 -20.67
CA ILE A 15 20.40 -13.88 -19.52
C ILE A 15 20.32 -12.36 -19.28
N PHE A 16 21.44 -11.63 -19.33
CA PHE A 16 21.42 -10.18 -19.09
C PHE A 16 20.73 -9.36 -20.18
N ILE A 17 20.79 -9.79 -21.46
CA ILE A 17 20.21 -9.07 -22.60
C ILE A 17 18.66 -9.20 -22.64
N GLY A 18 18.08 -10.18 -21.95
CA GLY A 18 16.64 -10.47 -21.97
C GLY A 18 15.76 -9.72 -20.95
N HIS A 19 16.32 -8.85 -20.10
CA HIS A 19 15.53 -8.11 -19.11
C HIS A 19 14.86 -6.90 -19.76
N GLY A 20 13.83 -7.14 -20.57
CA GLY A 20 12.92 -6.08 -21.00
C GLY A 20 12.41 -5.33 -19.77
N MET A 21 12.31 -3.99 -19.85
CA MET A 21 11.67 -3.20 -18.81
C MET A 21 10.29 -3.79 -18.54
N ALA A 22 10.15 -4.50 -17.42
CA ALA A 22 8.86 -4.94 -16.95
C ALA A 22 8.05 -3.67 -16.72
N ARG A 23 7.16 -3.34 -17.66
CA ARG A 23 6.16 -2.30 -17.50
C ARG A 23 5.13 -2.84 -16.51
N ALA A 24 5.52 -2.89 -15.24
CA ALA A 24 4.63 -3.18 -14.14
C ALA A 24 3.57 -2.07 -14.14
N HIS A 25 2.41 -2.36 -14.71
CA HIS A 25 1.26 -1.48 -14.63
C HIS A 25 0.79 -1.55 -13.17
N LYS A 26 1.28 -0.64 -12.35
CA LYS A 26 0.97 -0.57 -10.92
C LYS A 26 -0.53 -0.35 -10.76
N VAL A 27 -1.17 -1.14 -9.91
CA VAL A 27 -2.54 -0.88 -9.42
C VAL A 27 -2.43 -0.33 -8.00
N THR A 28 -3.33 0.58 -7.65
CA THR A 28 -3.38 1.18 -6.31
C THR A 28 -4.79 1.04 -5.76
N ILE A 29 -4.87 0.78 -4.46
CA ILE A 29 -6.07 0.91 -3.65
C ILE A 29 -5.78 1.88 -2.52
N PHE A 30 -6.67 2.83 -2.31
CA PHE A 30 -6.69 3.70 -1.14
C PHE A 30 -7.86 3.29 -0.27
N ALA A 31 -7.70 3.40 1.05
CA ALA A 31 -8.82 3.22 1.96
C ALA A 31 -8.78 4.27 3.08
N TRP A 32 -9.95 4.69 3.52
CA TRP A 32 -10.12 5.62 4.64
C TRP A 32 -11.41 5.31 5.39
N VAL A 33 -11.50 5.80 6.61
CA VAL A 33 -12.67 5.65 7.48
C VAL A 33 -13.44 6.96 7.47
N GLU A 34 -14.75 6.88 7.26
CA GLU A 34 -15.65 8.01 7.40
C GLU A 34 -16.94 7.53 8.09
N GLY A 35 -17.20 8.07 9.28
CA GLY A 35 -18.30 7.59 10.13
C GLY A 35 -18.12 6.13 10.55
N ASP A 36 -19.15 5.30 10.33
CA ASP A 36 -19.13 3.86 10.65
C ASP A 36 -18.74 2.97 9.45
N ARG A 37 -18.16 3.57 8.40
CA ARG A 37 -17.82 2.87 7.15
C ARG A 37 -16.37 3.07 6.77
N VAL A 38 -15.84 2.05 6.12
CA VAL A 38 -14.59 2.12 5.37
C VAL A 38 -14.92 2.31 3.90
N PHE A 39 -14.27 3.28 3.29
CA PHE A 39 -14.34 3.58 1.87
C PHE A 39 -13.03 3.20 1.19
N THR A 40 -13.12 2.79 -0.06
CA THR A 40 -11.96 2.45 -0.87
C THR A 40 -12.08 3.04 -2.27
N GLU A 41 -10.94 3.41 -2.86
CA GLU A 41 -10.86 3.84 -4.25
C GLU A 41 -9.68 3.15 -4.93
N SER A 42 -9.92 2.56 -6.10
CA SER A 42 -8.96 1.73 -6.82
C SER A 42 -8.73 2.22 -8.24
N LYS A 43 -7.46 2.36 -8.62
CA LYS A 43 -7.06 2.83 -9.96
C LYS A 43 -5.77 2.18 -10.46
N PHE A 44 -5.65 2.09 -11.78
CA PHE A 44 -4.38 1.79 -12.43
C PHE A 44 -3.50 3.05 -12.48
N SER A 45 -2.20 2.87 -12.64
CA SER A 45 -1.21 3.97 -12.71
C SER A 45 -1.47 4.97 -13.86
N GLY A 46 -2.19 4.56 -14.90
CA GLY A 46 -2.67 5.45 -15.97
C GLY A 46 -3.93 6.26 -15.62
N GLY A 47 -4.39 6.23 -14.36
CA GLY A 47 -5.57 6.94 -13.87
C GLY A 47 -6.91 6.24 -14.13
N LYS A 48 -6.95 5.22 -15.00
CA LYS A 48 -8.16 4.43 -15.26
C LYS A 48 -8.64 3.75 -13.97
N LYS A 49 -9.93 3.85 -13.65
CA LYS A 49 -10.55 3.18 -12.50
C LYS A 49 -10.54 1.66 -12.66
N VAL A 50 -10.39 0.96 -11.55
CA VAL A 50 -10.46 -0.51 -11.51
C VAL A 50 -11.92 -0.91 -11.35
N GLN A 51 -12.56 -1.36 -12.42
CA GLN A 51 -13.97 -1.78 -12.39
C GLN A 51 -14.08 -3.28 -12.17
N GLY A 52 -14.95 -3.72 -11.25
CA GLY A 52 -15.17 -5.14 -10.96
C GLY A 52 -13.95 -5.85 -10.33
N GLY A 53 -12.99 -5.10 -9.80
CA GLY A 53 -11.84 -5.64 -9.08
C GLY A 53 -12.29 -6.22 -7.74
N THR A 54 -11.71 -7.35 -7.34
CA THR A 54 -12.06 -8.03 -6.09
C THR A 54 -11.35 -7.35 -4.92
N VAL A 55 -12.10 -6.95 -3.91
CA VAL A 55 -11.57 -6.37 -2.67
C VAL A 55 -11.79 -7.35 -1.54
N THR A 56 -10.70 -7.87 -0.96
CA THR A 56 -10.72 -8.78 0.18
C THR A 56 -10.24 -8.04 1.42
N VAL A 57 -10.98 -8.13 2.52
CA VAL A 57 -10.66 -7.46 3.79
C VAL A 57 -10.28 -8.51 4.82
N LEU A 58 -9.11 -8.37 5.42
CA LEU A 58 -8.57 -9.23 6.46
C LEU A 58 -8.45 -8.46 7.78
N ASP A 59 -8.57 -9.16 8.91
CA ASP A 59 -8.18 -8.63 10.22
C ASP A 59 -6.64 -8.63 10.41
N SER A 60 -6.20 -8.16 11.58
CA SER A 60 -4.79 -8.13 11.98
C SER A 60 -4.13 -9.52 12.09
N ALA A 61 -4.91 -10.59 12.25
CA ALA A 61 -4.45 -11.97 12.25
C ALA A 61 -4.41 -12.59 10.83
N GLY A 62 -4.84 -11.85 9.81
CA GLY A 62 -4.90 -12.31 8.42
C GLY A 62 -6.15 -13.14 8.11
N LYS A 63 -7.13 -13.21 9.00
CA LYS A 63 -8.40 -13.89 8.74
C LYS A 63 -9.28 -13.00 7.86
N GLN A 64 -9.85 -13.59 6.82
CA GLN A 64 -10.79 -12.89 5.95
C GLN A 64 -12.09 -12.56 6.69
N LEU A 65 -12.44 -11.27 6.70
CA LEU A 65 -13.65 -10.74 7.29
C LEU A 65 -14.76 -10.61 6.23
N LEU A 66 -14.43 -10.08 5.06
CA LEU A 66 -15.37 -9.91 3.96
C LEU A 66 -14.67 -9.81 2.60
N GLU A 67 -15.47 -9.91 1.55
CA GLU A 67 -15.06 -9.72 0.17
C GLU A 67 -16.15 -8.94 -0.59
N GLY A 68 -15.72 -8.11 -1.54
CA GLY A 68 -16.61 -7.37 -2.43
C GLY A 68 -15.96 -7.06 -3.76
N LYS A 69 -16.64 -6.27 -4.59
CA LYS A 69 -16.13 -5.80 -5.87
C LYS A 69 -16.20 -4.29 -5.96
N THR A 70 -15.22 -3.70 -6.63
CA THR A 70 -15.28 -2.28 -7.00
C THR A 70 -16.34 -2.02 -8.05
N ASP A 71 -16.97 -0.87 -7.97
CA ASP A 71 -17.96 -0.38 -8.93
C ASP A 71 -17.30 0.25 -10.18
N ASP A 72 -18.11 0.92 -11.01
CA ASP A 72 -17.66 1.58 -12.23
C ASP A 72 -16.73 2.78 -11.98
N ASN A 73 -16.76 3.36 -10.78
CA ASN A 73 -15.87 4.43 -10.33
C ASN A 73 -14.60 3.89 -9.66
N GLY A 74 -14.48 2.56 -9.54
CA GLY A 74 -13.39 1.91 -8.82
C GLY A 74 -13.53 1.96 -7.32
N GLU A 75 -14.74 2.22 -6.82
CA GLU A 75 -15.03 2.41 -5.41
C GLU A 75 -15.65 1.15 -4.81
N PHE A 76 -15.38 0.91 -3.53
CA PHE A 76 -16.07 -0.10 -2.72
C PHE A 76 -16.14 0.40 -1.27
N SER A 77 -17.28 0.20 -0.60
CA SER A 77 -17.43 0.58 0.81
C SER A 77 -18.13 -0.50 1.61
N PHE A 78 -17.78 -0.59 2.89
CA PHE A 78 -18.33 -1.57 3.82
C PHE A 78 -18.41 -0.99 5.22
N LYS A 79 -19.25 -1.59 6.07
CA LYS A 79 -19.34 -1.18 7.48
C LYS A 79 -18.06 -1.57 8.21
N THR A 80 -17.51 -0.66 9.01
CA THR A 80 -16.28 -0.91 9.76
C THR A 80 -16.49 -2.10 10.70
N PRO A 81 -15.77 -3.22 10.51
CA PRO A 81 -15.86 -4.37 11.39
C PRO A 81 -15.16 -4.10 12.73
N ASP A 82 -15.56 -4.84 13.76
CA ASP A 82 -14.90 -4.82 15.06
C ASP A 82 -13.55 -5.58 14.96
N ALA A 83 -12.47 -4.84 14.72
CA ALA A 83 -11.13 -5.38 14.54
C ALA A 83 -10.05 -4.34 14.89
N ASP A 84 -8.92 -4.80 15.44
CA ASP A 84 -7.77 -3.97 15.83
C ASP A 84 -6.87 -3.53 14.65
N GLY A 85 -7.41 -3.56 13.44
CA GLY A 85 -6.69 -3.26 12.21
C GLY A 85 -7.23 -4.05 11.03
N LEU A 86 -7.10 -3.47 9.83
CA LEU A 86 -7.55 -4.10 8.59
C LEU A 86 -6.43 -4.12 7.55
N THR A 87 -6.36 -5.21 6.81
CA THR A 87 -5.62 -5.30 5.55
C THR A 87 -6.60 -5.46 4.41
N ILE A 88 -6.69 -4.45 3.55
CA ILE A 88 -7.64 -4.37 2.43
C ILE A 88 -6.86 -4.62 1.15
N ILE A 89 -7.18 -5.72 0.48
CA ILE A 89 -6.43 -6.23 -0.66
C ILE A 89 -7.28 -6.09 -1.91
N LEU A 90 -6.76 -5.39 -2.91
CA LEU A 90 -7.34 -5.33 -4.24
C LEU A 90 -6.70 -6.37 -5.15
N THR A 91 -7.51 -7.12 -5.90
CA THR A 91 -7.11 -7.97 -7.01
C THR A 91 -7.90 -7.59 -8.27
N ALA A 92 -7.23 -6.98 -9.24
CA ALA A 92 -7.82 -6.39 -10.46
C ALA A 92 -7.63 -7.26 -11.73
N GLY A 93 -7.31 -8.55 -11.58
CA GLY A 93 -7.10 -9.49 -12.69
C GLY A 93 -5.75 -10.20 -12.64
N MET A 94 -5.23 -10.62 -13.80
CA MET A 94 -4.03 -11.49 -13.99
C MET A 94 -2.73 -10.89 -13.42
N GLY A 95 -2.59 -10.81 -12.10
CA GLY A 95 -1.40 -10.32 -11.39
C GLY A 95 -1.45 -8.86 -10.94
N HIS A 96 -2.54 -8.13 -11.20
CA HIS A 96 -2.71 -6.77 -10.68
C HIS A 96 -3.25 -6.84 -9.25
N ARG A 97 -2.37 -6.72 -8.27
CA ARG A 97 -2.72 -6.77 -6.86
C ARG A 97 -2.01 -5.66 -6.09
N ASN A 98 -2.73 -5.03 -5.16
CA ASN A 98 -2.14 -4.12 -4.17
C ASN A 98 -2.96 -4.18 -2.88
N GLN A 99 -2.44 -3.62 -1.79
CA GLN A 99 -3.11 -3.61 -0.51
C GLN A 99 -2.96 -2.27 0.22
N TRP A 100 -3.90 -2.01 1.12
CA TRP A 100 -3.91 -0.91 2.05
C TRP A 100 -4.10 -1.43 3.47
N THR A 101 -3.39 -0.86 4.44
CA THR A 101 -3.56 -1.21 5.85
C THR A 101 -4.15 -0.04 6.61
N LEU A 102 -5.23 -0.28 7.34
CA LEU A 102 -5.79 0.63 8.34
C LEU A 102 -5.42 0.14 9.74
N SER A 103 -4.85 1.01 10.55
CA SER A 103 -4.50 0.72 11.94
C SER A 103 -5.72 0.83 12.87
N ALA A 104 -5.63 0.24 14.07
CA ALA A 104 -6.65 0.42 15.12
C ALA A 104 -6.97 1.91 15.40
N ALA A 105 -5.96 2.78 15.36
CA ALA A 105 -6.13 4.21 15.59
C ALA A 105 -6.98 4.87 14.49
N GLU A 106 -6.80 4.47 13.23
CA GLU A 106 -7.59 4.98 12.10
C GLU A 106 -9.02 4.42 12.10
N LEU A 107 -9.21 3.19 12.59
CA LEU A 107 -10.54 2.57 12.74
C LEU A 107 -11.32 3.15 13.94
N GLY A 108 -10.61 3.49 15.02
CA GLY A 108 -11.17 4.09 16.24
C GLY A 108 -11.34 5.61 16.17
N ALA A 109 -10.84 6.27 15.12
CA ALA A 109 -11.11 7.69 14.83
C ALA A 109 -12.52 7.86 14.26
N THR A 110 -13.53 7.39 14.99
CA THR A 110 -14.94 7.73 14.74
C THR A 110 -15.17 9.18 15.14
N GLY A 111 -15.12 10.06 14.15
CA GLY A 111 -15.34 11.50 14.32
C GLY A 111 -14.02 12.23 14.55
N GLY A 112 -13.77 13.21 13.68
CA GLY A 112 -12.53 13.98 13.67
C GLY A 112 -12.14 14.47 15.06
N ASN A 113 -10.95 14.06 15.49
CA ASN A 113 -10.10 14.82 16.38
C ASN A 113 -8.69 14.25 16.27
N SER A 114 -7.91 14.76 15.33
CA SER A 114 -6.44 14.74 15.45
C SER A 114 -6.07 15.64 16.64
N ALA A 115 -6.16 15.08 17.85
CA ALA A 115 -5.58 15.67 19.03
C ALA A 115 -4.11 15.24 19.12
N ALA A 116 -3.22 16.11 18.65
CA ALA A 116 -1.87 16.22 19.20
C ALA A 116 -1.97 16.77 20.65
N PRO A 117 -0.97 16.51 21.52
CA PRO A 117 -1.18 16.38 22.95
C PRO A 117 -1.65 17.66 23.65
N ALA A 118 -2.63 17.47 24.54
CA ALA A 118 -3.18 18.49 25.41
C ALA A 118 -2.12 19.08 26.34
N VAL A 119 -1.97 20.41 26.26
CA VAL A 119 -1.53 21.22 27.39
C VAL A 119 -2.80 21.71 28.07
N GLU A 120 -2.92 21.41 29.36
CA GLU A 120 -4.04 21.83 30.21
C GLU A 120 -4.11 23.37 30.30
N GLU A 121 -5.29 23.94 30.09
CA GLU A 121 -5.75 25.07 30.91
C GLU A 121 -7.28 25.17 30.90
N GLN A 122 -7.86 25.09 32.10
CA GLN A 122 -9.28 25.34 32.37
C GLN A 122 -9.59 26.84 32.27
N SER A 123 -10.79 27.21 31.77
CA SER A 123 -11.81 27.97 32.53
C SER A 123 -12.90 28.58 31.63
N GLY A 124 -14.17 28.31 31.98
CA GLY A 124 -15.30 29.24 31.76
C GLY A 124 -16.34 28.84 30.70
N PRO A 125 -17.64 28.76 31.05
CA PRO A 125 -18.71 28.59 30.08
C PRO A 125 -19.12 29.95 29.53
N VAL A 126 -19.03 30.16 28.22
CA VAL A 126 -19.69 31.28 27.54
C VAL A 126 -20.71 30.74 26.55
N SER A 127 -21.97 30.95 26.89
CA SER A 127 -23.16 30.69 26.07
C SER A 127 -23.07 31.47 24.75
N PRO A 128 -23.60 30.94 23.62
CA PRO A 128 -23.34 31.49 22.31
C PRO A 128 -24.22 32.73 22.05
N ALA A 129 -23.60 33.89 21.93
CA ALA A 129 -24.24 35.08 21.40
C ALA A 129 -24.24 35.02 19.86
N LEU A 130 -25.42 34.84 19.28
CA LEU A 130 -25.68 34.95 17.86
C LEU A 130 -25.49 36.39 17.39
N VAL A 131 -24.52 36.62 16.49
CA VAL A 131 -24.46 37.85 15.68
C VAL A 131 -24.08 37.46 14.25
N GLY A 132 -25.01 37.68 13.30
CA GLY A 132 -24.72 37.57 11.87
C GLY A 132 -25.01 36.22 11.21
N GLY A 133 -26.23 35.69 11.35
CA GLY A 133 -26.85 34.75 10.39
C GLY A 133 -26.18 33.39 10.12
N VAL A 134 -25.00 33.14 10.65
CA VAL A 134 -24.26 31.88 10.48
C VAL A 134 -23.82 31.46 11.88
N SER A 135 -24.30 30.30 12.31
CA SER A 135 -23.91 29.74 13.60
C SER A 135 -22.43 29.33 13.56
N ALA A 136 -21.71 29.41 14.69
CA ALA A 136 -20.31 28.97 14.76
C ALA A 136 -20.15 27.50 14.27
N ALA A 137 -21.16 26.66 14.53
CA ALA A 137 -21.23 25.28 14.05
C ALA A 137 -21.34 25.17 12.52
N GLU A 138 -22.02 26.12 11.86
CA GLU A 138 -22.16 26.14 10.40
C GLU A 138 -20.87 26.62 9.73
N VAL A 139 -20.18 27.59 10.33
CA VAL A 139 -18.83 27.99 9.88
C VAL A 139 -17.85 26.84 10.02
N GLU A 140 -17.87 26.14 11.16
CA GLU A 140 -17.02 24.98 11.41
C GLU A 140 -17.29 23.85 10.40
N ALA A 141 -18.57 23.57 10.10
CA ALA A 141 -18.95 22.57 9.10
C ALA A 141 -18.48 22.94 7.69
N ILE A 142 -18.59 24.21 7.28
CA ILE A 142 -18.14 24.69 5.97
C ILE A 142 -16.60 24.61 5.89
N VAL A 143 -15.89 25.01 6.94
CA VAL A 143 -14.43 24.97 7.00
C VAL A 143 -13.92 23.54 7.00
N ALA A 144 -14.53 22.64 7.79
CA ALA A 144 -14.17 21.22 7.82
C ALA A 144 -14.34 20.59 6.44
N ARG A 145 -15.48 20.85 5.77
CA ARG A 145 -15.74 20.34 4.41
C ARG A 145 -14.74 20.86 3.37
N GLN A 146 -14.41 22.15 3.42
CA GLN A 146 -13.42 22.74 2.52
C GLN A 146 -12.00 22.21 2.81
N LEU A 147 -11.68 21.97 4.08
CA LEU A 147 -10.36 21.46 4.46
C LEU A 147 -10.18 19.99 4.07
N GLU A 148 -11.20 19.15 4.31
CA GLU A 148 -11.25 17.75 3.85
C GLU A 148 -11.02 17.65 2.33
N GLU A 149 -11.72 18.49 1.56
CA GLU A 149 -11.61 18.53 0.10
C GLU A 149 -10.18 18.88 -0.35
N LYS A 150 -9.47 19.74 0.39
CA LYS A 150 -8.09 20.15 0.10
C LYS A 150 -7.02 19.21 0.65
N LEU A 151 -7.30 18.50 1.75
CA LEU A 151 -6.34 17.60 2.39
C LEU A 151 -6.34 16.20 1.75
N ARG A 152 -7.47 15.75 1.20
CA ARG A 152 -7.60 14.47 0.48
C ARG A 152 -6.51 14.20 -0.56
N PRO A 153 -6.12 15.16 -1.44
CA PRO A 153 -5.01 14.94 -2.37
C PRO A 153 -3.64 14.86 -1.67
N LEU A 154 -3.45 15.46 -0.49
CA LEU A 154 -2.19 15.39 0.25
C LEU A 154 -2.00 14.04 0.94
N THR A 155 -3.05 13.50 1.58
CA THR A 155 -3.04 12.12 2.12
C THR A 155 -2.74 11.11 1.02
N HIS A 156 -3.30 11.31 -0.17
CA HIS A 156 -3.05 10.49 -1.34
C HIS A 156 -1.56 10.49 -1.77
N MET A 157 -0.86 11.64 -1.72
CA MET A 157 0.57 11.73 -2.04
C MET A 157 1.48 11.10 -0.97
N VAL A 158 1.14 11.28 0.32
CA VAL A 158 1.94 10.68 1.41
C VAL A 158 1.87 9.16 1.36
N ALA A 159 0.71 8.61 1.05
CA ALA A 159 0.55 7.18 0.92
C ALA A 159 1.29 6.59 -0.29
N GLU A 160 1.32 7.29 -1.43
CA GLU A 160 2.09 6.87 -2.61
C GLU A 160 3.60 6.76 -2.31
N SER A 161 4.11 7.58 -1.39
CA SER A 161 5.52 7.56 -0.96
C SER A 161 5.89 6.43 0.01
N ARG A 162 4.90 5.77 0.65
CA ARG A 162 5.14 4.75 1.68
C ARG A 162 5.39 3.34 1.14
N GLU A 163 5.13 3.10 -0.14
CA GLU A 163 5.42 1.80 -0.76
C GLU A 163 6.91 1.66 -1.08
N LYS A 164 7.69 1.15 -0.12
CA LYS A 164 9.07 0.72 -0.37
C LYS A 164 9.05 -0.60 -1.12
N GLY A 165 9.39 -0.55 -2.41
CA GLY A 165 9.73 -1.76 -3.19
C GLY A 165 10.96 -2.47 -2.62
N PRO A 166 11.32 -3.65 -3.18
CA PRO A 166 12.53 -4.38 -2.76
C PRO A 166 13.74 -3.45 -2.78
N SER A 167 14.48 -3.44 -1.67
CA SER A 167 15.62 -2.56 -1.53
C SER A 167 16.76 -3.02 -2.43
N VAL A 168 17.68 -2.10 -2.72
CA VAL A 168 18.91 -2.42 -3.45
C VAL A 168 19.68 -3.56 -2.77
N ALA A 169 19.64 -3.63 -1.44
CA ALA A 169 20.26 -4.71 -0.67
C ALA A 169 19.59 -6.07 -0.91
N ASP A 170 18.26 -6.11 -1.05
CA ASP A 170 17.52 -7.36 -1.33
C ASP A 170 17.88 -7.91 -2.71
N ILE A 171 18.01 -7.02 -3.71
CA ILE A 171 18.39 -7.38 -5.07
C ILE A 171 19.82 -7.94 -5.11
N PHE A 172 20.79 -7.19 -4.56
CA PHE A 172 22.19 -7.64 -4.55
C PHE A 172 22.41 -8.85 -3.64
N GLY A 173 21.68 -8.96 -2.54
CA GLY A 173 21.70 -10.12 -1.65
C GLY A 173 21.23 -11.39 -2.36
N GLY A 174 20.11 -11.30 -3.11
CA GLY A 174 19.63 -12.41 -3.94
C GLY A 174 20.62 -12.84 -5.01
N ILE A 175 21.21 -11.89 -5.74
CA ILE A 175 22.26 -12.16 -6.74
C ILE A 175 23.47 -12.84 -6.08
N GLY A 176 23.93 -12.32 -4.94
CA GLY A 176 25.06 -12.87 -4.19
C GLY A 176 24.81 -14.31 -3.72
N TYR A 177 23.60 -14.62 -3.26
CA TYR A 177 23.23 -15.98 -2.83
C TYR A 177 23.29 -16.99 -3.97
N ILE A 178 22.77 -16.63 -5.15
CA ILE A 178 22.81 -17.49 -6.35
C ILE A 178 24.26 -17.74 -6.77
N LEU A 179 25.06 -16.68 -6.89
CA LEU A 179 26.48 -16.81 -7.27
C LEU A 179 27.27 -17.61 -6.23
N GLY A 180 26.98 -17.42 -4.95
CA GLY A 180 27.62 -18.15 -3.85
C GLY A 180 27.37 -19.66 -3.91
N LEU A 181 26.11 -20.08 -4.10
CA LEU A 181 25.76 -21.50 -4.22
C LEU A 181 26.36 -22.16 -5.47
N VAL A 182 26.30 -21.47 -6.61
CA VAL A 182 26.91 -21.95 -7.86
C VAL A 182 28.42 -22.07 -7.71
N GLY A 183 29.07 -21.07 -7.11
CA GLY A 183 30.51 -21.07 -6.84
C GLY A 183 30.93 -22.20 -5.91
N LEU A 184 30.17 -22.45 -4.84
CA LEU A 184 30.42 -23.55 -3.91
C LEU A 184 30.29 -24.91 -4.61
N GLY A 185 29.25 -25.10 -5.42
CA GLY A 185 29.05 -26.32 -6.21
C GLY A 185 30.19 -26.59 -7.19
N ALA A 186 30.63 -25.55 -7.91
CA ALA A 186 31.78 -25.62 -8.82
C ALA A 186 33.09 -25.96 -8.08
N TYR A 187 33.31 -25.36 -6.91
CA TYR A 187 34.49 -25.62 -6.08
C TYR A 187 34.54 -27.06 -5.57
N VAL A 188 33.41 -27.59 -5.06
CA VAL A 188 33.32 -28.98 -4.60
C VAL A 188 33.54 -29.94 -5.77
N ARG A 189 32.98 -29.66 -6.95
CA ARG A 189 33.21 -30.47 -8.15
C ARG A 189 34.69 -30.47 -8.57
N TYR A 190 35.31 -29.29 -8.64
CA TYR A 190 36.74 -29.15 -8.96
C TYR A 190 37.62 -29.95 -8.00
N ARG A 191 37.32 -29.88 -6.69
CA ARG A 191 38.09 -30.62 -5.67
C ARG A 191 37.89 -32.15 -5.78
N ARG A 192 36.75 -32.62 -6.30
CA ARG A 192 36.51 -34.06 -6.53
C ARG A 192 37.22 -34.58 -7.79
N GLU A 193 37.28 -33.79 -8.85
CA GLU A 193 38.01 -34.15 -10.09
C GLU A 193 39.54 -34.14 -9.89
N ASN A 194 40.07 -33.22 -9.06
CA ASN A 194 41.51 -33.11 -8.78
C ASN A 194 42.03 -34.04 -7.67
N ARG A 195 41.20 -34.99 -7.18
CA ARG A 195 41.58 -35.99 -6.17
C ARG A 195 41.71 -37.41 -6.71
N SER A 196 41.64 -37.58 -8.03
CA SER A 196 41.96 -38.83 -8.74
C SER A 196 43.29 -38.72 -9.47
#